data_AF-F3AUG1-F1
#
_entry.id   AF-F3AUG1-F1
#
_cell.length_a   1.000
_cell.length_b   1.000
_cell.length_c   1.000
_cell.angle_alpha   90.00
_cell.angle_beta   90.00
_cell.angle_gamma   90.00
#
_symmetry.space_group_name_H-M   'P 1'
#
loop_
_entity.id
_entity.type
_entity.pdbx_description
1 polymer ?
#
loop_
_entity_poly.entity_id
_entity_poly.type
_entity_poly.pdbx_seq_one_letter_code
_entity_poly.pdbx_strand_id
1 'polypeptide(L)'
;MGMNRKTGRGAKFLIVFVVIVIIMAAVTFFAGKYAYHLLREYIEYASKQSTEVVLEKDGLKGMIEWMSEKEKEKLPKKFLVSDIEAELWKNGEVYDFAFNIQEFDESDEYMKDIYYRYDSREGKLSKTENVNEAFPTEYDPNAEVDYLDSQIKMLPLMAQMKELDFDRYVVEYSQDRRLQDVDVVIDGRDGNGFSVLTQKEYQQGAGGASDGSSQVVISLTDGGGVMGERIEYICAPADENALVGQTETVMQTDYYFRGEELMLTDDSGETWVASGLTTKQLEETKAVYGQGNMIPENSVYADGNGMFAVFWGETPTLHVSKDDGETWTDFVFQEEYPRLCTSRIVRFLDPENGYVGLGTDWSMGTGGATYIGWTHDGGATWETTPVAVENGWILSGLAFADQSAGMLTMDEQFGENSWPHVLVTENGGASFAEIELPWDTVSEEVMFLNKVDSLKYENGVYYLTLGQGEYGNKKADFTSTDLKSGWKFEKSYIGTVHLNG
;
A
#
# COMPACT_ATOMS: atom_id res chain seq x y z
N MET A 1 56.84 27.21 -69.00
CA MET A 1 56.85 25.73 -69.05
C MET A 1 58.02 25.27 -68.20
N GLY A 2 57.91 24.46 -67.15
CA GLY A 2 56.83 23.64 -66.65
C GLY A 2 57.53 22.65 -65.71
N MET A 3 57.13 22.69 -64.43
CA MET A 3 57.72 22.06 -63.25
C MET A 3 58.27 20.63 -63.41
N ASN A 4 59.44 20.41 -62.79
CA ASN A 4 60.00 19.09 -62.53
C ASN A 4 59.31 18.47 -61.30
N ARG A 5 58.55 17.38 -61.50
CA ARG A 5 57.91 16.57 -60.47
C ARG A 5 58.96 15.76 -59.69
N LYS A 6 59.19 16.09 -58.42
CA LYS A 6 59.75 15.17 -57.40
C LYS A 6 59.08 15.41 -56.04
N THR A 7 57.78 15.16 -55.96
CA THR A 7 57.02 15.09 -54.70
C THR A 7 56.31 13.75 -54.67
N GLY A 8 56.87 12.76 -53.95
CA GLY A 8 56.27 11.43 -53.94
C GLY A 8 56.75 10.45 -52.87
N ARG A 9 57.99 10.58 -52.37
CA ARG A 9 58.49 9.72 -51.28
C ARG A 9 58.45 10.38 -49.90
N GLY A 10 58.82 11.66 -49.77
CA GLY A 10 58.80 12.37 -48.48
C GLY A 10 57.39 12.60 -47.91
N ALA A 11 56.42 12.94 -48.76
CA ALA A 11 55.04 13.20 -48.33
C ALA A 11 54.32 11.92 -47.85
N LYS A 12 54.56 10.77 -48.50
CA LYS A 12 54.00 9.48 -48.07
C LYS A 12 54.61 9.01 -46.74
N PHE A 13 55.90 9.25 -46.53
CA PHE A 13 56.58 8.90 -45.27
C PHE A 13 56.11 9.77 -44.10
N LEU A 14 55.89 11.07 -44.34
CA LEU A 14 55.37 12.00 -43.34
C LEU A 14 53.92 11.65 -42.94
N ILE A 15 53.06 11.30 -43.89
CA ILE A 15 51.68 10.90 -43.62
C ILE A 15 51.64 9.59 -42.81
N VAL A 16 52.43 8.58 -43.18
CA VAL A 16 52.51 7.32 -42.43
C VAL A 16 53.04 7.55 -41.00
N PHE A 17 54.04 8.41 -40.84
CA PHE A 17 54.58 8.74 -39.52
C PHE A 17 53.55 9.46 -38.64
N VAL A 18 52.81 10.44 -39.19
CA VAL A 18 51.75 11.15 -38.47
C VAL A 18 50.61 10.19 -38.07
N VAL A 19 50.21 9.27 -38.95
CA VAL A 19 49.19 8.26 -38.62
C VAL A 19 49.67 7.33 -37.50
N ILE A 20 50.93 6.89 -37.51
CA ILE A 20 51.50 6.05 -36.44
C ILE A 20 51.56 6.82 -35.11
N VAL A 21 51.91 8.10 -35.12
CA VAL A 21 51.92 8.94 -33.91
C VAL A 21 50.50 9.15 -33.36
N ILE A 22 49.51 9.37 -34.24
CA ILE A 22 48.10 9.48 -33.83
C ILE A 22 47.59 8.16 -33.25
N ILE A 23 47.92 7.03 -33.87
CA ILE A 23 47.54 5.69 -33.36
C ILE A 23 48.24 5.43 -32.03
N MET A 24 49.54 5.74 -31.88
CA MET A 24 50.24 5.57 -30.60
C MET A 24 49.69 6.48 -29.50
N ALA A 25 49.35 7.74 -29.83
CA ALA A 25 48.72 8.67 -28.90
C ALA A 25 47.30 8.21 -28.49
N ALA A 26 46.52 7.68 -29.44
CA ALA A 26 45.23 7.07 -29.14
C ALA A 26 45.40 5.83 -28.25
N VAL A 27 46.33 4.93 -28.56
CA VAL A 27 46.60 3.73 -27.74
C VAL A 27 47.07 4.10 -26.33
N THR A 28 47.93 5.12 -26.17
CA THR A 28 48.34 5.60 -24.84
C THR A 28 47.22 6.33 -24.10
N PHE A 29 46.36 7.05 -24.80
CA PHE A 29 45.18 7.69 -24.20
C PHE A 29 44.14 6.65 -23.75
N PHE A 30 43.84 5.64 -24.58
CA PHE A 30 42.93 4.55 -24.23
C PHE A 30 43.53 3.65 -23.13
N ALA A 31 44.82 3.30 -23.20
CA ALA A 31 45.49 2.56 -22.14
C ALA A 31 45.58 3.37 -20.83
N GLY A 32 45.78 4.69 -20.91
CA GLY A 32 45.77 5.59 -19.77
C GLY A 32 44.39 5.75 -19.14
N LYS A 33 43.33 5.87 -19.95
CA LYS A 33 41.93 5.88 -19.48
C LYS A 33 41.57 4.55 -18.83
N TYR A 34 41.96 3.43 -19.44
CA TYR A 34 41.76 2.09 -18.90
C TYR A 34 42.52 1.88 -17.59
N ALA A 35 43.79 2.28 -17.53
CA ALA A 35 44.58 2.23 -16.31
C ALA A 35 44.03 3.13 -15.19
N TYR A 36 43.50 4.31 -15.53
CA TYR A 36 42.84 5.20 -14.58
C TYR A 36 41.53 4.62 -14.04
N HIS A 37 40.69 4.04 -14.90
CA HIS A 37 39.48 3.34 -14.45
C HIS A 37 39.82 2.17 -13.52
N LEU A 38 40.79 1.33 -13.89
CA LEU A 38 41.26 0.24 -13.04
C LEU A 38 41.83 0.73 -11.71
N LEU A 39 42.61 1.82 -11.71
CA LEU A 39 43.16 2.41 -10.47
C LEU A 39 42.07 2.99 -9.59
N ARG A 40 41.05 3.63 -10.18
CA ARG A 40 39.90 4.18 -9.45
C ARG A 40 39.06 3.06 -8.84
N GLU A 41 38.69 2.04 -9.62
CA GLU A 41 37.98 0.85 -9.12
C GLU A 41 38.80 0.17 -8.01
N TYR A 42 40.11 0.02 -8.18
CA TYR A 42 40.98 -0.58 -7.17
C TYR A 42 41.08 0.25 -5.88
N ILE A 43 41.20 1.58 -5.98
CA ILE A 43 41.23 2.46 -4.79
C ILE A 43 39.89 2.43 -4.07
N GLU A 44 38.78 2.43 -4.81
CA GLU A 44 37.44 2.35 -4.24
C GLU A 44 37.24 1.00 -3.53
N TYR A 45 37.63 -0.10 -4.17
CA TYR A 45 37.63 -1.45 -3.59
C TYR A 45 38.51 -1.55 -2.35
N ALA A 46 39.71 -1.00 -2.37
CA ALA A 46 40.64 -1.03 -1.25
C ALA A 46 40.23 -0.12 -0.07
N SER A 47 39.28 0.81 -0.29
CA SER A 47 38.81 1.75 0.74
C SER A 47 37.57 1.29 1.50
N LYS A 48 36.89 0.26 1.01
CA LYS A 48 35.66 -0.29 1.60
C LYS A 48 35.96 -1.61 2.31
N GLN A 49 35.30 -1.84 3.43
CA GLN A 49 35.31 -3.12 4.13
C GLN A 49 34.26 -4.03 3.52
N SER A 50 34.65 -5.27 3.29
CA SER A 50 33.78 -6.24 2.63
C SER A 50 33.09 -7.13 3.65
N THR A 51 31.89 -7.62 3.31
CA THR A 51 31.17 -8.58 4.15
C THR A 51 31.63 -10.02 3.93
N GLU A 52 32.34 -10.32 2.83
CA GLU A 52 32.65 -11.67 2.34
C GLU A 52 31.42 -12.49 1.93
N VAL A 53 30.21 -11.91 1.98
CA VAL A 53 28.94 -12.57 1.61
C VAL A 53 28.71 -12.41 0.12
N VAL A 54 28.64 -13.52 -0.62
CA VAL A 54 28.29 -13.52 -2.04
C VAL A 54 26.79 -13.77 -2.18
N LEU A 55 26.02 -12.74 -2.56
CA LEU A 55 24.56 -12.75 -2.43
C LEU A 55 23.89 -13.91 -3.21
N GLU A 56 24.30 -14.16 -4.45
CA GLU A 56 23.79 -15.27 -5.27
C GLU A 56 24.02 -16.67 -4.63
N LYS A 57 25.09 -16.83 -3.83
CA LYS A 57 25.48 -18.12 -3.26
C LYS A 57 25.01 -18.28 -1.82
N ASP A 58 25.25 -17.26 -1.01
CA ASP A 58 25.05 -17.29 0.43
C ASP A 58 23.65 -16.76 0.81
N GLY A 59 23.04 -15.91 -0.04
CA GLY A 59 21.69 -15.36 0.12
C GLY A 59 21.56 -14.41 1.30
N LEU A 60 20.31 -14.09 1.66
CA LEU A 60 20.01 -13.27 2.84
C LEU A 60 20.46 -13.95 4.13
N LYS A 61 20.39 -15.28 4.19
CA LYS A 61 20.89 -16.03 5.35
C LYS A 61 22.38 -15.79 5.58
N GLY A 62 23.18 -15.67 4.52
CA GLY A 62 24.59 -15.28 4.62
C GLY A 62 24.78 -13.89 5.21
N MET A 63 23.96 -12.91 4.82
CA MET A 63 23.98 -11.57 5.41
C MET A 63 23.61 -11.58 6.90
N ILE A 64 22.56 -12.32 7.26
CA ILE A 64 22.08 -12.48 8.65
C ILE A 64 23.13 -13.18 9.51
N GLU A 65 23.77 -14.24 9.00
CA GLU A 65 24.89 -14.91 9.66
C GLU A 65 26.06 -13.95 9.86
N TRP A 66 26.41 -13.14 8.85
CA TRP A 66 27.45 -12.12 8.98
C TRP A 66 27.12 -11.11 10.08
N MET A 67 25.90 -10.56 10.10
CA MET A 67 25.45 -9.63 11.16
C MET A 67 25.53 -10.28 12.55
N SER A 68 25.10 -11.54 12.66
CA SER A 68 25.06 -12.28 13.93
C SER A 68 26.46 -12.65 14.43
N GLU A 69 27.34 -13.10 13.54
CA GLU A 69 28.65 -13.64 13.91
C GLU A 69 29.75 -12.58 13.97
N LYS A 70 29.76 -11.63 13.02
CA LYS A 70 30.80 -10.60 12.91
C LYS A 70 30.43 -9.37 13.71
N GLU A 71 29.21 -8.86 13.52
CA GLU A 71 28.72 -7.65 14.20
C GLU A 71 28.06 -7.94 15.56
N LYS A 72 27.87 -9.22 15.91
CA LYS A 72 27.25 -9.67 17.18
C LYS A 72 25.82 -9.18 17.37
N GLU A 73 25.12 -8.90 16.27
CA GLU A 73 23.72 -8.49 16.29
C GLU A 73 22.81 -9.67 16.67
N LYS A 74 21.73 -9.38 17.39
CA LYS A 74 20.71 -10.38 17.72
C LYS A 74 19.42 -10.03 16.99
N LEU A 75 19.20 -10.69 15.87
CA LEU A 75 17.97 -10.54 15.12
C LEU A 75 16.79 -11.20 15.88
N PRO A 76 15.56 -10.70 15.70
CA PRO A 76 14.35 -11.32 16.22
C PRO A 76 14.19 -12.77 15.74
N LYS A 77 13.38 -13.56 16.45
CA LYS A 77 13.12 -14.95 16.05
C LYS A 77 12.16 -15.06 14.87
N LYS A 78 11.21 -14.12 14.78
CA LYS A 78 10.18 -14.07 13.76
C LYS A 78 10.08 -12.65 13.26
N PHE A 79 10.37 -12.47 11.99
CA PHE A 79 10.37 -11.15 11.35
C PHE A 79 10.18 -11.31 9.85
N LEU A 80 9.63 -10.26 9.25
CA LEU A 80 9.54 -10.09 7.81
C LEU A 80 10.61 -9.12 7.35
N VAL A 81 11.03 -9.26 6.11
CA VAL A 81 11.88 -8.26 5.46
C VAL A 81 10.95 -7.26 4.77
N SER A 82 10.98 -6.00 5.20
CA SER A 82 10.17 -4.95 4.57
C SER A 82 10.91 -4.27 3.43
N ASP A 83 12.23 -4.14 3.52
CA ASP A 83 13.07 -3.51 2.50
C ASP A 83 14.53 -3.98 2.56
N ILE A 84 15.17 -4.10 1.39
CA ILE A 84 16.59 -4.40 1.23
C ILE A 84 17.15 -3.52 0.12
N GLU A 85 18.28 -2.88 0.40
CA GLU A 85 19.16 -2.31 -0.63
C GLU A 85 20.57 -2.85 -0.39
N ALA A 86 21.06 -3.74 -1.27
CA ALA A 86 22.37 -4.37 -1.13
C ALA A 86 23.29 -4.00 -2.31
N GLU A 87 24.34 -3.23 -2.06
CA GLU A 87 25.34 -2.88 -3.06
C GLU A 87 26.36 -4.01 -3.26
N LEU A 88 26.58 -4.38 -4.52
CA LEU A 88 27.37 -5.54 -4.91
C LEU A 88 28.64 -5.15 -5.67
N TRP A 89 29.73 -5.84 -5.36
CA TRP A 89 30.87 -5.92 -6.25
C TRP A 89 30.56 -6.78 -7.47
N LYS A 90 31.38 -6.66 -8.54
CA LYS A 90 31.22 -7.44 -9.80
C LYS A 90 31.27 -8.96 -9.62
N ASN A 91 31.81 -9.45 -8.49
CA ASN A 91 31.81 -10.86 -8.11
C ASN A 91 30.57 -11.28 -7.30
N GLY A 92 29.57 -10.39 -7.16
CA GLY A 92 28.34 -10.62 -6.39
C GLY A 92 28.47 -10.44 -4.88
N GLU A 93 29.63 -10.01 -4.39
CA GLU A 93 29.88 -9.82 -2.97
C GLU A 93 29.24 -8.53 -2.47
N VAL A 94 28.46 -8.61 -1.38
CA VAL A 94 27.83 -7.46 -0.73
C VAL A 94 28.91 -6.66 -0.01
N TYR A 95 28.96 -5.36 -0.25
CA TYR A 95 29.88 -4.48 0.47
C TYR A 95 29.18 -3.42 1.30
N ASP A 96 27.98 -2.98 0.93
CA ASP A 96 27.21 -1.93 1.63
C ASP A 96 25.73 -2.31 1.58
N PHE A 97 24.97 -2.09 2.65
CA PHE A 97 23.55 -2.43 2.61
C PHE A 97 22.67 -1.65 3.59
N ALA A 98 21.41 -1.47 3.22
CA ALA A 98 20.29 -1.22 4.12
C ALA A 98 19.42 -2.49 4.21
N PHE A 99 18.99 -2.84 5.42
CA PHE A 99 18.18 -4.04 5.67
C PHE A 99 17.14 -3.72 6.74
N ASN A 100 15.88 -3.61 6.31
CA ASN A 100 14.77 -3.23 7.17
C ASN A 100 13.88 -4.46 7.41
N ILE A 101 13.54 -4.67 8.68
CA ILE A 101 12.73 -5.80 9.09
C ILE A 101 11.61 -5.36 10.03
N GLN A 102 10.52 -6.11 10.01
CA GLN A 102 9.38 -5.96 10.93
C GLN A 102 9.38 -7.15 11.88
N GLU A 103 9.50 -6.91 13.19
CA GLU A 103 9.44 -7.95 14.22
C GLU A 103 7.99 -8.33 14.55
N PHE A 104 7.74 -9.63 14.66
CA PHE A 104 6.45 -10.20 15.04
C PHE A 104 6.57 -11.14 16.23
N ASP A 105 5.49 -11.27 17.00
CA ASP A 105 5.37 -12.23 18.09
C ASP A 105 4.95 -13.64 17.62
N GLU A 106 4.77 -14.58 18.55
CA GLU A 106 4.37 -15.96 18.21
C GLU A 106 2.96 -16.07 17.60
N SER A 107 2.12 -15.05 17.77
CA SER A 107 0.74 -14.96 17.28
C SER A 107 0.60 -14.13 15.99
N ASP A 108 1.71 -13.79 15.33
CA ASP A 108 1.73 -12.92 14.15
C ASP A 108 1.32 -11.47 14.44
N GLU A 109 1.45 -11.01 15.70
CA GLU A 109 1.23 -9.60 16.04
C GLU A 109 2.51 -8.80 15.86
N TYR A 110 2.40 -7.69 15.13
CA TYR A 110 3.49 -6.75 14.89
C TYR A 110 3.98 -6.11 16.19
N MET A 111 5.31 -6.00 16.33
CA MET A 111 5.97 -5.47 17.51
C MET A 111 6.69 -4.14 17.25
N LYS A 112 7.53 -4.09 16.20
CA LYS A 112 8.34 -2.92 15.82
C LYS A 112 9.07 -3.12 14.49
N ASP A 113 9.45 -2.01 13.89
CA ASP A 113 10.43 -1.96 12.81
C ASP A 113 11.86 -1.91 13.35
N ILE A 114 12.77 -2.56 12.64
CA ILE A 114 14.20 -2.49 12.90
C ILE A 114 14.94 -2.20 11.59
N TYR A 115 15.66 -1.08 11.58
CA TYR A 115 16.41 -0.58 10.43
C TYR A 115 17.90 -0.82 10.65
N TYR A 116 18.52 -1.59 9.78
CA TYR A 116 19.95 -1.82 9.78
C TYR A 116 20.62 -1.11 8.60
N ARG A 117 21.75 -0.45 8.85
CA ARG A 117 22.57 0.17 7.81
C ARG A 117 24.03 -0.16 8.03
N TYR A 118 24.63 -0.88 7.08
CA TYR A 118 26.07 -1.13 7.05
C TYR A 118 26.76 -0.13 6.14
N ASP A 119 27.62 0.72 6.71
CA ASP A 119 28.48 1.62 5.93
C ASP A 119 29.85 0.96 5.74
N SER A 120 30.13 0.59 4.50
CA SER A 120 31.35 -0.07 4.06
C SER A 120 32.61 0.78 4.23
N ARG A 121 32.49 2.10 4.21
CA ARG A 121 33.62 3.04 4.36
C ARG A 121 34.02 3.18 5.82
N GLU A 122 33.04 3.14 6.70
CA GLU A 122 33.27 3.16 8.15
C GLU A 122 33.51 1.76 8.73
N GLY A 123 33.05 0.72 8.05
CA GLY A 123 33.02 -0.66 8.55
C GLY A 123 32.12 -0.78 9.78
N LYS A 124 30.95 -0.14 9.76
CA LYS A 124 30.03 -0.12 10.90
C LYS A 124 28.62 -0.45 10.51
N LEU A 125 28.00 -1.33 11.29
CA LEU A 125 26.57 -1.57 11.29
C LEU A 125 25.90 -0.63 12.29
N SER A 126 24.90 0.12 11.82
CA SER A 126 24.02 0.91 12.69
C SER A 126 22.63 0.27 12.75
N LYS A 127 21.93 0.51 13.86
CA LYS A 127 20.61 -0.03 14.16
C LYS A 127 19.71 1.08 14.69
N THR A 128 18.51 1.19 14.14
CA THR A 128 17.43 2.03 14.65
C THR A 128 16.19 1.17 14.83
N GLU A 129 15.46 1.38 15.92
CA GLU A 129 14.19 0.69 16.19
C GLU A 129 13.08 1.74 16.27
N ASN A 130 11.93 1.44 15.67
CA ASN A 130 10.76 2.31 15.70
C ASN A 130 9.48 1.48 15.83
N VAL A 131 8.44 2.06 16.42
CA VAL A 131 7.11 1.45 16.42
C VAL A 131 6.24 2.24 15.46
N ASN A 132 5.86 1.61 14.34
CA ASN A 132 4.79 2.09 13.49
C ASN A 132 3.47 2.18 14.27
N GLU A 133 3.01 3.40 14.49
CA GLU A 133 1.70 3.69 15.09
C GLU A 133 0.72 4.28 14.07
N ALA A 134 1.15 4.48 12.82
CA ALA A 134 0.40 5.19 11.79
C ALA A 134 -0.46 4.23 10.95
N PHE A 135 0.03 3.03 10.69
CA PHE A 135 -0.64 2.03 9.85
C PHE A 135 -0.59 0.67 10.51
N PRO A 136 -1.56 -0.22 10.23
CA PRO A 136 -1.38 -1.61 10.57
C PRO A 136 -0.17 -2.16 9.82
N THR A 137 0.45 -3.17 10.42
CA THR A 137 1.48 -3.96 9.78
C THR A 137 1.05 -5.41 9.87
N GLU A 138 0.83 -6.03 8.72
CA GLU A 138 0.28 -7.38 8.59
C GLU A 138 1.39 -8.39 8.32
N TYR A 139 1.16 -9.64 8.73
CA TYR A 139 2.11 -10.70 8.45
C TYR A 139 1.97 -11.18 7.00
N ASP A 140 3.01 -11.02 6.20
CA ASP A 140 3.09 -11.47 4.80
C ASP A 140 4.10 -12.63 4.62
N PRO A 141 3.64 -13.86 4.31
CA PRO A 141 4.50 -14.99 3.98
C PRO A 141 5.47 -14.72 2.81
N ASN A 142 5.13 -13.82 1.89
CA ASN A 142 5.97 -13.43 0.76
C ASN A 142 7.16 -12.55 1.15
N ALA A 143 7.17 -12.01 2.38
CA ALA A 143 8.26 -11.23 2.95
C ALA A 143 9.14 -12.03 3.94
N GLU A 144 8.87 -13.33 4.13
CA GLU A 144 9.67 -14.16 5.02
C GLU A 144 11.11 -14.33 4.51
N VAL A 145 12.07 -14.26 5.44
CA VAL A 145 13.49 -14.44 5.15
C VAL A 145 13.79 -15.75 4.42
N ASP A 146 13.17 -16.84 4.86
CA ASP A 146 13.43 -18.18 4.30
C ASP A 146 12.97 -18.27 2.84
N TYR A 147 11.83 -17.64 2.55
CA TYR A 147 11.32 -17.52 1.19
C TYR A 147 12.20 -16.59 0.34
N LEU A 148 12.44 -15.35 0.77
CA LEU A 148 13.24 -14.38 0.01
C LEU A 148 14.68 -14.86 -0.22
N ASP A 149 15.30 -15.52 0.76
CA ASP A 149 16.61 -16.16 0.61
C ASP A 149 16.63 -17.18 -0.54
N SER A 150 15.56 -17.98 -0.66
CA SER A 150 15.42 -18.96 -1.74
C SER A 150 15.26 -18.27 -3.11
N GLN A 151 14.49 -17.18 -3.18
CA GLN A 151 14.30 -16.42 -4.42
C GLN A 151 15.58 -15.74 -4.88
N ILE A 152 16.29 -15.07 -3.95
CA ILE A 152 17.56 -14.39 -4.23
C ILE A 152 18.62 -15.37 -4.74
N LYS A 153 18.69 -16.58 -4.18
CA LYS A 153 19.62 -17.63 -4.63
C LYS A 153 19.32 -18.18 -6.02
N MET A 154 18.12 -17.96 -6.56
CA MET A 154 17.78 -18.34 -7.93
C MET A 154 18.17 -17.27 -8.95
N LEU A 155 18.43 -16.03 -8.51
CA LEU A 155 18.81 -14.93 -9.41
C LEU A 155 20.22 -15.17 -9.98
N PRO A 156 20.41 -15.13 -11.30
CA PRO A 156 21.71 -15.33 -11.93
C PRO A 156 22.56 -14.05 -11.88
N LEU A 157 22.69 -13.42 -10.70
CA LEU A 157 23.24 -12.08 -10.51
C LEU A 157 24.60 -11.90 -11.20
N MET A 158 25.56 -12.77 -10.95
CA MET A 158 26.91 -12.68 -11.54
C MET A 158 26.92 -12.88 -13.05
N ALA A 159 25.98 -13.66 -13.60
CA ALA A 159 25.86 -13.82 -15.04
C ALA A 159 25.18 -12.59 -15.66
N GLN A 160 24.10 -12.11 -15.04
CA GLN A 160 23.40 -10.91 -15.44
C GLN A 160 24.31 -9.67 -15.43
N MET A 161 25.05 -9.45 -14.34
CA MET A 161 25.98 -8.32 -14.19
C MET A 161 27.12 -8.30 -15.23
N LYS A 162 27.37 -9.41 -15.94
CA LYS A 162 28.34 -9.45 -17.05
C LYS A 162 27.75 -8.96 -18.37
N GLU A 163 26.44 -9.09 -18.54
CA GLU A 163 25.70 -8.63 -19.73
C GLU A 163 25.24 -7.17 -19.60
N LEU A 164 25.30 -6.62 -18.39
CA LEU A 164 24.99 -5.23 -18.07
C LEU A 164 26.26 -4.38 -18.01
N ASP A 165 26.13 -3.08 -18.31
CA ASP A 165 27.21 -2.10 -18.25
C ASP A 165 26.90 -1.02 -17.21
N PHE A 166 26.38 -1.43 -16.04
CA PHE A 166 26.08 -0.49 -14.97
C PHE A 166 27.36 -0.06 -14.24
N ASP A 167 27.39 1.22 -13.82
CA ASP A 167 28.49 1.78 -13.03
C ASP A 167 28.52 1.21 -11.61
N ARG A 168 27.36 0.80 -11.09
CA ARG A 168 27.16 0.20 -9.77
C ARG A 168 26.10 -0.90 -9.88
N TYR A 169 26.10 -1.84 -8.95
CA TYR A 169 25.09 -2.90 -8.91
C TYR A 169 24.45 -2.92 -7.54
N VAL A 170 23.13 -2.82 -7.51
CA VAL A 170 22.34 -2.82 -6.28
C VAL A 170 21.21 -3.81 -6.44
N VAL A 171 21.08 -4.72 -5.48
CA VAL A 171 19.90 -5.58 -5.38
C VAL A 171 18.90 -4.91 -4.44
N GLU A 172 17.68 -4.70 -4.93
CA GLU A 172 16.60 -4.05 -4.20
C GLU A 172 15.42 -5.00 -4.03
N TYR A 173 14.80 -4.96 -2.85
CA TYR A 173 13.51 -5.58 -2.57
C TYR A 173 12.73 -4.64 -1.65
N SER A 174 11.43 -4.51 -1.89
CA SER A 174 10.51 -3.82 -0.99
C SER A 174 9.18 -4.57 -1.00
N GLN A 175 8.60 -4.76 0.18
CA GLN A 175 7.29 -5.37 0.35
C GLN A 175 6.20 -4.57 -0.39
N ASP A 176 5.16 -5.26 -0.85
CA ASP A 176 4.00 -4.69 -1.56
C ASP A 176 4.34 -3.86 -2.81
N ARG A 177 5.51 -4.12 -3.39
CA ARG A 177 5.95 -3.41 -4.60
C ARG A 177 5.13 -3.85 -5.81
N ARG A 178 4.48 -2.87 -6.42
CA ARG A 178 3.66 -3.04 -7.62
C ARG A 178 4.31 -2.42 -8.85
N LEU A 179 4.41 -3.20 -9.92
CA LEU A 179 4.81 -2.72 -11.25
C LEU A 179 3.58 -2.29 -12.04
N GLN A 180 3.76 -1.42 -13.04
CA GLN A 180 2.65 -1.05 -13.92
C GLN A 180 2.35 -2.20 -14.89
N ASP A 181 1.09 -2.28 -15.34
CA ASP A 181 0.73 -3.16 -16.46
C ASP A 181 1.66 -2.87 -17.64
N VAL A 182 2.09 -3.93 -18.32
CA VAL A 182 3.05 -3.96 -19.43
C VAL A 182 4.49 -3.52 -19.11
N ASP A 183 4.84 -3.24 -17.85
CA ASP A 183 6.24 -3.04 -17.47
C ASP A 183 7.07 -4.27 -17.84
N VAL A 184 8.25 -4.03 -18.41
CA VAL A 184 9.15 -5.08 -18.86
C VAL A 184 9.79 -5.78 -17.66
N VAL A 185 9.80 -7.11 -17.66
CA VAL A 185 10.29 -7.92 -16.55
C VAL A 185 11.03 -9.17 -17.05
N ILE A 186 11.65 -9.90 -16.12
CA ILE A 186 12.04 -11.30 -16.28
C ILE A 186 11.13 -12.13 -15.38
N ASP A 187 10.15 -12.79 -15.99
CA ASP A 187 9.17 -13.60 -15.28
C ASP A 187 9.76 -14.97 -14.91
N GLY A 188 9.94 -15.21 -13.62
CA GLY A 188 10.42 -16.49 -13.06
C GLY A 188 9.32 -17.31 -12.39
N ARG A 189 8.05 -16.92 -12.52
CA ARG A 189 6.93 -17.59 -11.83
C ARG A 189 6.72 -19.03 -12.26
N ASP A 190 7.24 -19.42 -13.43
CA ASP A 190 7.17 -20.79 -13.94
C ASP A 190 8.14 -21.76 -13.23
N GLY A 191 9.02 -21.25 -12.37
CA GLY A 191 9.99 -22.04 -11.60
C GLY A 191 11.16 -22.60 -12.43
N ASN A 192 11.31 -22.21 -13.70
CA ASN A 192 12.41 -22.66 -14.57
C ASN A 192 13.70 -21.83 -14.39
N GLY A 193 13.72 -20.93 -13.42
CA GLY A 193 14.81 -19.99 -13.17
C GLY A 193 14.75 -18.77 -14.09
N PHE A 194 15.60 -17.79 -13.81
CA PHE A 194 15.58 -16.52 -14.54
C PHE A 194 16.53 -16.54 -15.74
N SER A 195 16.05 -16.00 -16.86
CA SER A 195 16.88 -15.81 -18.05
C SER A 195 17.90 -14.70 -17.83
N VAL A 196 19.09 -14.86 -18.42
CA VAL A 196 20.11 -13.81 -18.47
C VAL A 196 19.95 -13.03 -19.76
N LEU A 197 19.73 -11.72 -19.67
CA LEU A 197 19.42 -10.86 -20.82
C LEU A 197 20.38 -9.67 -20.89
N THR A 198 20.75 -9.24 -22.10
CA THR A 198 21.33 -7.91 -22.27
C THR A 198 20.30 -6.83 -21.99
N GLN A 199 20.74 -5.61 -21.65
CA GLN A 199 19.84 -4.46 -21.43
C GLN A 199 18.89 -4.24 -22.62
N LYS A 200 19.38 -4.46 -23.85
CA LYS A 200 18.58 -4.34 -25.07
C LYS A 200 17.52 -5.43 -25.20
N GLU A 201 17.85 -6.68 -24.89
CA GLU A 201 16.89 -7.79 -24.96
C GLU A 201 15.80 -7.63 -23.89
N TYR A 202 16.21 -7.23 -22.68
CA TYR A 202 15.29 -6.87 -21.61
C TYR A 202 14.31 -5.81 -22.10
N GLN A 203 14.77 -4.62 -22.52
CA GLN A 203 13.92 -3.53 -23.03
C GLN A 203 13.02 -3.91 -24.24
N GLN A 204 13.33 -4.99 -24.94
CA GLN A 204 12.50 -5.53 -26.02
C GLN A 204 11.40 -6.50 -25.54
N GLY A 205 11.28 -6.72 -24.24
CA GLY A 205 10.28 -7.60 -23.63
C GLY A 205 10.66 -9.09 -23.67
N ALA A 206 11.94 -9.43 -23.85
CA ALA A 206 12.34 -10.83 -24.00
C ALA A 206 12.11 -11.69 -22.74
N GLY A 207 12.02 -11.07 -21.56
CA GLY A 207 11.75 -11.74 -20.28
C GLY A 207 10.27 -11.79 -19.88
N GLY A 208 9.38 -11.13 -20.65
CA GLY A 208 7.96 -11.01 -20.33
C GLY A 208 7.55 -9.58 -19.96
N ALA A 209 6.32 -9.46 -19.47
CA ALA A 209 5.73 -8.20 -19.01
C ALA A 209 4.92 -8.44 -17.73
N SER A 210 4.90 -7.45 -16.84
CA SER A 210 4.00 -7.45 -15.69
C SER A 210 2.54 -7.33 -16.16
N ASP A 211 1.64 -7.95 -15.40
CA ASP A 211 0.18 -7.83 -15.53
C ASP A 211 -0.38 -6.69 -14.67
N GLY A 212 0.49 -5.97 -13.97
CA GLY A 212 0.14 -4.85 -13.12
C GLY A 212 -0.49 -5.26 -11.79
N SER A 213 -0.53 -6.53 -11.39
CA SER A 213 -0.95 -6.94 -10.04
C SER A 213 0.18 -6.76 -9.03
N SER A 214 -0.10 -6.83 -7.72
CA SER A 214 0.97 -7.05 -6.74
C SER A 214 1.70 -8.35 -6.98
N GLN A 215 3.01 -8.30 -6.79
CA GLN A 215 3.95 -9.36 -7.15
C GLN A 215 5.16 -9.29 -6.20
N VAL A 216 5.86 -10.41 -6.03
CA VAL A 216 7.16 -10.40 -5.35
C VAL A 216 8.22 -9.99 -6.37
N VAL A 217 8.73 -8.77 -6.23
CA VAL A 217 9.70 -8.19 -7.17
C VAL A 217 11.05 -7.97 -6.50
N ILE A 218 12.09 -8.54 -7.09
CA ILE A 218 13.48 -8.22 -6.75
C ILE A 218 14.09 -7.49 -7.94
N SER A 219 14.75 -6.37 -7.71
CA SER A 219 15.45 -5.63 -8.78
C SER A 219 16.94 -5.79 -8.71
N LEU A 220 17.59 -5.74 -9.87
CA LEU A 220 19.01 -5.41 -10.01
C LEU A 220 19.12 -4.04 -10.69
N THR A 221 19.64 -3.04 -10.00
CA THR A 221 19.68 -1.64 -10.45
C THR A 221 21.10 -1.09 -10.56
N ASP A 222 21.24 0.03 -11.27
CA ASP A 222 22.47 0.82 -11.34
C ASP A 222 22.70 1.73 -10.11
N GLY A 223 21.79 1.71 -9.12
CA GLY A 223 21.80 2.60 -7.96
C GLY A 223 21.39 4.05 -8.24
N GLY A 224 20.86 4.35 -9.42
CA GLY A 224 20.31 5.65 -9.81
C GLY A 224 18.92 5.96 -9.22
N GLY A 225 18.40 5.08 -8.35
CA GLY A 225 17.06 5.17 -7.79
C GLY A 225 15.97 4.92 -8.83
N VAL A 226 14.80 5.54 -8.65
CA VAL A 226 13.59 5.31 -9.48
C VAL A 226 13.82 5.59 -10.97
N MET A 227 14.75 6.47 -11.33
CA MET A 227 15.06 6.84 -12.72
C MET A 227 16.27 6.08 -13.30
N GLY A 228 16.89 5.21 -12.51
CA GLY A 228 18.06 4.42 -12.90
C GLY A 228 17.71 3.27 -13.83
N GLU A 229 18.73 2.73 -14.50
CA GLU A 229 18.57 1.48 -15.23
C GLU A 229 18.37 0.31 -14.25
N ARG A 230 17.41 -0.57 -14.58
CA ARG A 230 17.07 -1.71 -13.72
C ARG A 230 16.59 -2.92 -14.51
N ILE A 231 16.77 -4.09 -13.92
CA ILE A 231 16.20 -5.36 -14.33
C ILE A 231 15.26 -5.81 -13.21
N GLU A 232 13.99 -6.03 -13.55
CA GLU A 232 12.97 -6.52 -12.64
C GLU A 232 12.80 -8.03 -12.76
N TYR A 233 12.86 -8.73 -11.63
CA TYR A 233 12.60 -10.16 -11.53
C TYR A 233 11.29 -10.38 -10.77
N ILE A 234 10.31 -11.03 -11.42
CA ILE A 234 9.08 -11.46 -10.75
C ILE A 234 9.28 -12.88 -10.24
N CYS A 235 9.14 -13.05 -8.93
CA CYS A 235 9.25 -14.34 -8.26
C CYS A 235 7.87 -15.01 -8.12
N ALA A 236 7.84 -16.34 -8.09
CA ALA A 236 6.63 -17.08 -7.72
C ALA A 236 6.33 -16.85 -6.24
N PRO A 237 5.13 -16.35 -5.86
CA PRO A 237 4.81 -16.04 -4.47
C PRO A 237 4.85 -17.29 -3.57
N ALA A 238 5.18 -17.09 -2.30
CA ALA A 238 5.00 -18.09 -1.25
C ALA A 238 3.52 -18.37 -1.00
N ASP A 239 2.69 -17.33 -1.01
CA ASP A 239 1.24 -17.38 -0.91
C ASP A 239 0.61 -16.37 -1.86
N GLU A 240 -0.13 -16.86 -2.85
CA GLU A 240 -0.87 -16.02 -3.81
C GLU A 240 -1.97 -15.20 -3.12
N ASN A 241 -2.54 -15.70 -2.02
CA ASN A 241 -3.61 -15.00 -1.30
C ASN A 241 -3.09 -13.84 -0.44
N ALA A 242 -1.78 -13.71 -0.27
CA ALA A 242 -1.15 -12.59 0.42
C ALA A 242 -0.73 -11.47 -0.56
N LEU A 243 -0.98 -11.61 -1.87
CA LEU A 243 -0.81 -10.54 -2.85
C LEU A 243 -2.11 -9.71 -2.94
N VAL A 244 -2.36 -8.87 -1.93
CA VAL A 244 -3.67 -8.25 -1.67
C VAL A 244 -3.68 -6.73 -1.73
N GLY A 245 -2.88 -6.13 -2.60
CA GLY A 245 -2.79 -4.67 -2.70
C GLY A 245 -2.00 -4.06 -1.56
N GLN A 246 -2.34 -2.83 -1.22
CA GLN A 246 -1.64 -2.05 -0.21
C GLN A 246 -2.46 -2.00 1.09
N THR A 247 -2.75 -3.16 1.70
CA THR A 247 -3.67 -3.27 2.86
C THR A 247 -3.26 -2.40 4.04
N GLU A 248 -1.98 -2.07 4.18
CA GLU A 248 -1.48 -1.17 5.22
C GLU A 248 -1.90 0.29 5.01
N THR A 249 -2.07 0.74 3.76
CA THR A 249 -2.27 2.17 3.42
C THR A 249 -3.54 2.47 2.62
N VAL A 250 -4.19 1.44 2.08
CA VAL A 250 -5.43 1.53 1.31
C VAL A 250 -6.43 0.55 1.92
N MET A 251 -7.62 1.06 2.25
CA MET A 251 -8.69 0.20 2.79
C MET A 251 -9.19 -0.76 1.72
N GLN A 252 -9.76 -1.90 2.14
CA GLN A 252 -10.36 -2.85 1.19
C GLN A 252 -11.37 -2.14 0.26
N THR A 253 -12.27 -1.35 0.84
CA THR A 253 -13.05 -0.37 0.09
C THR A 253 -12.44 1.00 0.31
N ASP A 254 -11.98 1.62 -0.76
CA ASP A 254 -11.37 2.94 -0.68
C ASP A 254 -11.62 3.78 -1.94
N TYR A 255 -11.15 5.03 -1.91
CA TYR A 255 -11.19 5.94 -3.04
C TYR A 255 -9.94 6.82 -3.10
N TYR A 256 -9.67 7.45 -4.24
CA TYR A 256 -8.82 8.65 -4.30
C TYR A 256 -9.19 9.52 -5.50
N PHE A 257 -8.68 10.75 -5.51
CA PHE A 257 -8.85 11.66 -6.63
C PHE A 257 -7.68 11.57 -7.62
N ARG A 258 -7.96 11.13 -8.85
CA ARG A 258 -7.00 11.19 -9.98
C ARG A 258 -7.28 12.44 -10.82
N GLY A 259 -6.74 13.58 -10.38
CA GLY A 259 -7.07 14.87 -11.00
C GLY A 259 -8.51 15.28 -10.67
N GLU A 260 -9.38 15.33 -11.67
CA GLU A 260 -10.81 15.65 -11.50
C GLU A 260 -11.71 14.40 -11.44
N GLU A 261 -11.13 13.20 -11.48
CA GLU A 261 -11.87 11.94 -11.42
C GLU A 261 -11.80 11.34 -10.01
N LEU A 262 -12.92 10.79 -9.54
CA LEU A 262 -12.99 9.98 -8.32
C LEU A 262 -12.84 8.51 -8.70
N MET A 263 -11.77 7.89 -8.22
CA MET A 263 -11.43 6.49 -8.39
C MET A 263 -11.84 5.70 -7.15
N LEU A 264 -12.34 4.49 -7.31
CA LEU A 264 -12.81 3.59 -6.26
C LEU A 264 -12.07 2.24 -6.35
N THR A 265 -11.83 1.59 -5.22
CA THR A 265 -11.25 0.23 -5.14
C THR A 265 -12.09 -0.64 -4.20
N ASP A 266 -12.09 -1.93 -4.46
CA ASP A 266 -12.70 -2.97 -3.63
C ASP A 266 -11.71 -4.09 -3.22
N ASP A 267 -10.43 -3.87 -3.51
CA ASP A 267 -9.33 -4.82 -3.40
C ASP A 267 -8.04 -4.16 -2.87
N SER A 268 -8.20 -3.22 -1.93
CA SER A 268 -7.08 -2.53 -1.25
C SER A 268 -6.11 -1.85 -2.22
N GLY A 269 -6.65 -1.31 -3.31
CA GLY A 269 -5.91 -0.56 -4.31
C GLY A 269 -5.23 -1.40 -5.40
N GLU A 270 -5.53 -2.70 -5.49
CA GLU A 270 -5.11 -3.51 -6.64
C GLU A 270 -5.75 -3.03 -7.93
N THR A 271 -7.02 -2.71 -7.93
CA THR A 271 -7.70 -2.14 -9.08
C THR A 271 -8.44 -0.88 -8.71
N TRP A 272 -8.61 -0.01 -9.72
CA TRP A 272 -9.22 1.31 -9.53
C TRP A 272 -10.21 1.59 -10.64
N VAL A 273 -11.47 1.75 -10.24
CA VAL A 273 -12.61 1.99 -11.11
C VAL A 273 -13.00 3.46 -11.05
N ALA A 274 -13.18 4.11 -12.20
CA ALA A 274 -13.65 5.48 -12.25
C ALA A 274 -15.15 5.54 -11.94
N SER A 275 -15.55 6.41 -11.00
CA SER A 275 -16.97 6.60 -10.63
C SER A 275 -17.82 7.23 -11.75
N GLY A 276 -17.22 7.76 -12.82
CA GLY A 276 -17.96 8.42 -13.90
C GLY A 276 -18.62 9.76 -13.54
N LEU A 277 -18.49 10.22 -12.29
CA LEU A 277 -19.02 11.51 -11.84
C LEU A 277 -18.30 12.68 -12.53
N THR A 278 -19.07 13.68 -12.93
CA THR A 278 -18.52 14.91 -13.52
C THR A 278 -17.84 15.79 -12.46
N THR A 279 -16.89 16.63 -12.89
CA THR A 279 -16.23 17.62 -12.02
C THR A 279 -17.23 18.44 -11.21
N LYS A 280 -18.35 18.86 -11.82
CA LYS A 280 -19.37 19.64 -11.13
C LYS A 280 -20.02 18.86 -9.97
N GLN A 281 -20.34 17.58 -10.19
CA GLN A 281 -20.96 16.73 -9.17
C GLN A 281 -20.01 16.52 -8.00
N LEU A 282 -18.71 16.32 -8.28
CA LEU A 282 -17.69 16.17 -7.24
C LEU A 282 -17.49 17.46 -6.45
N GLU A 283 -17.44 18.63 -7.10
CA GLU A 283 -17.32 19.91 -6.40
C GLU A 283 -18.54 20.22 -5.51
N GLU A 284 -19.76 19.92 -5.98
CA GLU A 284 -20.97 20.02 -5.15
C GLU A 284 -20.90 19.09 -3.93
N THR A 285 -20.41 17.86 -4.13
CA THR A 285 -20.24 16.86 -3.06
C THR A 285 -19.25 17.33 -2.00
N LYS A 286 -18.05 17.77 -2.42
CA LYS A 286 -17.01 18.31 -1.53
C LYS A 286 -17.50 19.53 -0.75
N ALA A 287 -18.30 20.40 -1.39
CA ALA A 287 -18.87 21.57 -0.74
C ALA A 287 -19.85 21.20 0.38
N VAL A 288 -20.58 20.08 0.27
CA VAL A 288 -21.45 19.60 1.35
C VAL A 288 -20.64 19.11 2.55
N TYR A 289 -19.63 18.28 2.31
CA TYR A 289 -18.82 17.75 3.41
C TYR A 289 -17.94 18.83 4.04
N GLY A 290 -17.49 19.81 3.25
CA GLY A 290 -16.67 20.92 3.75
C GLY A 290 -15.24 20.51 4.13
N GLN A 291 -14.78 19.34 3.67
CA GLN A 291 -13.50 18.72 4.04
C GLN A 291 -12.43 18.83 2.94
N GLY A 292 -12.59 19.74 1.98
CA GLY A 292 -11.64 19.91 0.88
C GLY A 292 -11.73 18.77 -0.13
N ASN A 293 -10.62 18.05 -0.34
CA ASN A 293 -10.55 16.91 -1.28
C ASN A 293 -10.82 15.57 -0.58
N MET A 294 -11.71 15.57 0.42
CA MET A 294 -12.09 14.38 1.17
C MET A 294 -13.61 14.17 1.06
N ILE A 295 -13.99 12.91 0.89
CA ILE A 295 -15.32 12.35 1.05
C ILE A 295 -15.29 11.41 2.26
N PRO A 296 -16.29 11.41 3.15
CA PRO A 296 -16.31 10.47 4.26
C PRO A 296 -16.29 9.02 3.79
N GLU A 297 -15.47 8.18 4.43
CA GLU A 297 -15.30 6.76 4.02
C GLU A 297 -16.62 5.97 4.01
N ASN A 298 -17.57 6.33 4.89
CA ASN A 298 -18.87 5.68 4.95
C ASN A 298 -19.78 6.04 3.76
N SER A 299 -19.45 7.11 3.02
CA SER A 299 -20.13 7.51 1.80
C SER A 299 -19.73 6.70 0.58
N VAL A 300 -18.76 5.79 0.71
CA VAL A 300 -18.32 4.84 -0.31
C VAL A 300 -18.53 3.41 0.22
N TYR A 301 -18.91 2.51 -0.67
CA TYR A 301 -19.01 1.08 -0.42
C TYR A 301 -18.61 0.28 -1.65
N ALA A 302 -17.96 -0.86 -1.42
CA ALA A 302 -17.83 -1.90 -2.42
C ALA A 302 -17.93 -3.29 -1.77
N ASP A 303 -18.28 -4.31 -2.57
CA ASP A 303 -18.51 -5.67 -2.08
C ASP A 303 -17.38 -6.66 -2.41
N GLY A 304 -16.30 -6.20 -3.05
CA GLY A 304 -15.19 -7.04 -3.51
C GLY A 304 -15.55 -7.95 -4.69
N ASN A 305 -16.72 -7.76 -5.31
CA ASN A 305 -17.24 -8.56 -6.41
C ASN A 305 -17.85 -7.65 -7.51
N GLY A 306 -17.34 -6.43 -7.64
CA GLY A 306 -17.69 -5.50 -8.71
C GLY A 306 -18.92 -4.62 -8.47
N MET A 307 -19.54 -4.67 -7.28
CA MET A 307 -20.52 -3.67 -6.87
C MET A 307 -19.82 -2.49 -6.20
N PHE A 308 -20.11 -1.29 -6.68
CA PHE A 308 -19.64 -0.03 -6.10
C PHE A 308 -20.81 0.89 -5.81
N ALA A 309 -20.77 1.60 -4.69
CA ALA A 309 -21.75 2.61 -4.34
C ALA A 309 -21.06 3.85 -3.75
N VAL A 310 -21.44 5.05 -4.22
CA VAL A 310 -20.90 6.31 -3.69
C VAL A 310 -21.97 7.40 -3.64
N PHE A 311 -21.98 8.18 -2.56
CA PHE A 311 -22.84 9.36 -2.48
C PHE A 311 -22.23 10.58 -3.16
N TRP A 312 -23.07 11.35 -3.86
CA TRP A 312 -22.70 12.64 -4.45
C TRP A 312 -23.80 13.69 -4.34
N GLY A 313 -23.45 14.93 -4.67
CA GLY A 313 -24.34 16.07 -4.85
C GLY A 313 -24.76 16.78 -3.56
N GLU A 314 -25.38 17.95 -3.72
CA GLU A 314 -25.97 18.71 -2.61
C GLU A 314 -27.15 17.94 -1.99
N THR A 315 -28.07 17.50 -2.85
CA THR A 315 -29.09 16.51 -2.49
C THR A 315 -28.45 15.13 -2.46
N PRO A 316 -28.57 14.36 -1.37
CA PRO A 316 -27.96 13.04 -1.25
C PRO A 316 -28.45 12.14 -2.38
N THR A 317 -27.53 11.83 -3.31
CA THR A 317 -27.76 10.95 -4.45
C THR A 317 -26.79 9.79 -4.36
N LEU A 318 -27.31 8.57 -4.35
CA LEU A 318 -26.51 7.36 -4.35
C LEU A 318 -26.27 6.90 -5.79
N HIS A 319 -25.00 6.78 -6.15
CA HIS A 319 -24.53 6.32 -7.44
C HIS A 319 -24.05 4.88 -7.32
N VAL A 320 -24.69 3.94 -8.01
CA VAL A 320 -24.44 2.49 -7.87
C VAL A 320 -24.06 1.87 -9.20
N SER A 321 -22.97 1.12 -9.21
CA SER A 321 -22.59 0.18 -10.27
C SER A 321 -22.65 -1.25 -9.72
N LYS A 322 -22.96 -2.21 -10.60
CA LYS A 322 -23.01 -3.65 -10.29
C LYS A 322 -22.16 -4.48 -11.27
N ASP A 323 -21.28 -3.81 -11.99
CA ASP A 323 -20.57 -4.33 -13.16
C ASP A 323 -19.19 -3.68 -13.30
N ASP A 324 -18.44 -3.60 -12.19
CA ASP A 324 -17.07 -3.08 -12.17
C ASP A 324 -16.95 -1.63 -12.72
N GLY A 325 -18.00 -0.84 -12.52
CA GLY A 325 -18.09 0.55 -12.99
C GLY A 325 -18.35 0.71 -14.48
N GLU A 326 -18.70 -0.35 -15.23
CA GLU A 326 -19.10 -0.23 -16.64
C GLU A 326 -20.39 0.59 -16.80
N THR A 327 -21.37 0.40 -15.91
CA THR A 327 -22.61 1.17 -15.88
C THR A 327 -22.96 1.64 -14.48
N TRP A 328 -23.63 2.80 -14.42
CA TRP A 328 -24.00 3.44 -13.17
C TRP A 328 -25.45 3.89 -13.17
N THR A 329 -26.08 3.81 -12.01
CA THR A 329 -27.46 4.24 -11.76
C THR A 329 -27.54 5.14 -10.55
N ASP A 330 -28.37 6.18 -10.64
CA ASP A 330 -28.59 7.14 -9.55
C ASP A 330 -29.93 6.89 -8.84
N PHE A 331 -29.90 6.96 -7.51
CA PHE A 331 -31.09 7.09 -6.68
C PHE A 331 -31.02 8.36 -5.83
N VAL A 332 -32.02 9.23 -5.93
CA VAL A 332 -32.06 10.52 -5.22
C VAL A 332 -32.95 10.41 -3.99
N PHE A 333 -32.40 10.70 -2.81
CA PHE A 333 -33.18 10.76 -1.57
C PHE A 333 -33.85 12.13 -1.42
N GLN A 334 -35.18 12.14 -1.29
CA GLN A 334 -36.01 13.35 -1.31
C GLN A 334 -36.59 13.73 0.05
N GLU A 335 -35.94 13.31 1.14
CA GLU A 335 -36.41 13.65 2.48
C GLU A 335 -36.40 15.16 2.74
N GLU A 336 -37.25 15.60 3.66
CA GLU A 336 -37.20 16.96 4.17
C GLU A 336 -36.03 17.10 5.16
N TYR A 337 -34.87 17.48 4.65
CA TYR A 337 -33.70 17.75 5.47
C TYR A 337 -33.75 19.17 6.06
N PRO A 338 -33.66 19.35 7.39
CA PRO A 338 -33.62 20.68 8.00
C PRO A 338 -32.33 21.44 7.67
N ARG A 339 -31.26 20.73 7.30
CA ARG A 339 -29.94 21.24 6.88
C ARG A 339 -29.31 20.31 5.84
N LEU A 340 -28.10 20.61 5.37
CA LEU A 340 -27.36 19.71 4.48
C LEU A 340 -27.16 18.34 5.13
N CYS A 341 -27.37 17.28 4.34
CA CYS A 341 -27.10 15.89 4.74
C CYS A 341 -25.59 15.63 4.62
N THR A 342 -24.87 15.81 5.74
CA THR A 342 -23.40 15.73 5.81
C THR A 342 -22.90 14.36 6.26
N SER A 343 -23.75 13.56 6.93
CA SER A 343 -23.46 12.16 7.24
C SER A 343 -24.22 11.29 6.25
N ARG A 344 -23.49 10.54 5.41
CA ARG A 344 -24.06 9.66 4.40
C ARG A 344 -23.33 8.32 4.47
N ILE A 345 -24.07 7.29 4.83
CA ILE A 345 -23.57 5.94 5.05
C ILE A 345 -24.27 5.03 4.06
N VAL A 346 -23.54 4.18 3.34
CA VAL A 346 -24.10 3.12 2.48
C VAL A 346 -23.38 1.82 2.73
N ARG A 347 -24.11 0.71 2.85
CA ARG A 347 -23.54 -0.64 2.90
C ARG A 347 -24.54 -1.64 2.32
N PHE A 348 -24.04 -2.77 1.87
CA PHE A 348 -24.84 -3.92 1.49
C PHE A 348 -24.48 -5.13 2.34
N LEU A 349 -25.49 -5.90 2.73
CA LEU A 349 -25.35 -7.19 3.42
C LEU A 349 -25.14 -8.31 2.41
N ASP A 350 -25.76 -8.17 1.24
CA ASP A 350 -25.69 -9.05 0.09
C ASP A 350 -26.10 -8.27 -1.18
N PRO A 351 -26.01 -8.85 -2.40
CA PRO A 351 -26.32 -8.13 -3.64
C PRO A 351 -27.75 -7.58 -3.78
N GLU A 352 -28.71 -8.02 -2.95
CA GLU A 352 -30.09 -7.56 -2.96
C GLU A 352 -30.42 -6.62 -1.78
N ASN A 353 -29.82 -6.86 -0.62
CA ASN A 353 -30.16 -6.19 0.63
C ASN A 353 -29.09 -5.18 1.02
N GLY A 354 -29.47 -3.90 1.02
CA GLY A 354 -28.60 -2.80 1.41
C GLY A 354 -29.30 -1.80 2.31
N TYR A 355 -28.51 -1.01 3.02
CA TYR A 355 -28.99 0.03 3.91
C TYR A 355 -28.21 1.32 3.75
N VAL A 356 -28.87 2.43 4.08
CA VAL A 356 -28.26 3.75 4.15
C VAL A 356 -28.56 4.42 5.48
N GLY A 357 -27.62 5.23 5.94
CA GLY A 357 -27.81 6.18 7.04
C GLY A 357 -27.64 7.60 6.51
N LEU A 358 -28.63 8.45 6.71
CA LEU A 358 -28.63 9.84 6.23
C LEU A 358 -28.83 10.78 7.41
N GLY A 359 -27.79 11.54 7.75
CA GLY A 359 -27.79 12.47 8.88
C GLY A 359 -27.43 13.90 8.45
N THR A 360 -28.09 14.88 9.06
CA THR A 360 -27.73 16.30 8.89
C THR A 360 -26.86 16.80 10.03
N ASP A 361 -26.09 17.86 9.79
CA ASP A 361 -25.55 18.68 10.88
C ASP A 361 -26.70 19.26 11.74
N TRP A 362 -26.36 19.75 12.93
CA TRP A 362 -27.30 20.29 13.90
C TRP A 362 -27.15 21.80 14.09
N SER A 363 -28.26 22.50 14.35
CA SER A 363 -28.22 23.87 14.90
C SER A 363 -29.32 24.10 15.92
N MET A 364 -29.11 25.04 16.84
CA MET A 364 -30.14 25.49 17.79
C MET A 364 -31.43 25.99 17.11
N GLY A 365 -31.35 26.48 15.86
CA GLY A 365 -32.49 27.07 15.15
C GLY A 365 -33.32 26.08 14.35
N THR A 366 -32.69 25.05 13.79
CA THR A 366 -33.32 24.09 12.87
C THR A 366 -33.36 22.66 13.40
N GLY A 367 -32.60 22.36 14.46
CA GLY A 367 -32.31 20.99 14.86
C GLY A 367 -31.43 20.27 13.84
N GLY A 368 -31.40 18.93 13.96
CA GLY A 368 -30.84 18.00 12.99
C GLY A 368 -31.85 16.87 12.73
N ALA A 369 -31.58 16.04 11.72
CA ALA A 369 -32.40 14.89 11.38
C ALA A 369 -31.54 13.69 11.02
N THR A 370 -32.04 12.48 11.31
CA THR A 370 -31.45 11.22 10.89
C THR A 370 -32.51 10.31 10.29
N TYR A 371 -32.17 9.64 9.21
CA TYR A 371 -33.00 8.67 8.51
C TYR A 371 -32.20 7.38 8.28
N ILE A 372 -32.90 6.24 8.33
CA ILE A 372 -32.38 4.94 7.88
C ILE A 372 -33.18 4.52 6.66
N GLY A 373 -32.49 4.07 5.63
CA GLY A 373 -33.12 3.56 4.41
C GLY A 373 -32.74 2.12 4.14
N TRP A 374 -33.65 1.37 3.53
CA TRP A 374 -33.42 0.00 3.07
C TRP A 374 -33.72 -0.17 1.60
N THR A 375 -32.94 -1.04 0.96
CA THR A 375 -33.25 -1.65 -0.31
C THR A 375 -33.29 -3.16 -0.17
N HIS A 376 -34.17 -3.79 -0.94
CA HIS A 376 -34.31 -5.25 -1.05
C HIS A 376 -34.30 -5.71 -2.52
N ASP A 377 -33.86 -4.83 -3.44
CA ASP A 377 -33.76 -5.09 -4.88
C ASP A 377 -32.39 -4.65 -5.44
N GLY A 378 -31.38 -4.61 -4.56
CA GLY A 378 -30.02 -4.23 -4.89
C GLY A 378 -29.89 -2.74 -5.23
N GLY A 379 -30.66 -1.87 -4.57
CA GLY A 379 -30.54 -0.42 -4.70
C GLY A 379 -31.37 0.19 -5.83
N ALA A 380 -32.25 -0.56 -6.49
CA ALA A 380 -33.15 0.02 -7.51
C ALA A 380 -34.25 0.87 -6.87
N THR A 381 -34.72 0.47 -5.68
CA THR A 381 -35.64 1.25 -4.84
C THR A 381 -35.16 1.30 -3.40
N TRP A 382 -35.49 2.40 -2.73
CA TRP A 382 -35.17 2.62 -1.32
C TRP A 382 -36.38 3.13 -0.55
N GLU A 383 -36.58 2.63 0.66
CA GLU A 383 -37.58 3.11 1.61
C GLU A 383 -36.89 3.61 2.88
N THR A 384 -37.18 4.84 3.27
CA THR A 384 -36.56 5.56 4.39
C THR A 384 -37.52 5.71 5.56
N THR A 385 -36.99 5.72 6.78
CA THR A 385 -37.72 5.98 8.02
C THR A 385 -36.93 6.95 8.89
N PRO A 386 -37.56 8.00 9.46
CA PRO A 386 -36.89 8.91 10.39
C PRO A 386 -36.56 8.20 11.71
N VAL A 387 -35.37 8.49 12.25
CA VAL A 387 -34.95 8.02 13.57
C VAL A 387 -35.23 9.09 14.61
N ALA A 388 -35.98 8.72 15.65
CA ALA A 388 -36.15 9.58 16.81
C ALA A 388 -34.91 9.49 17.71
N VAL A 389 -34.04 10.50 17.67
CA VAL A 389 -32.88 10.66 18.55
C VAL A 389 -32.98 11.92 19.40
N GLU A 390 -32.15 12.00 20.44
CA GLU A 390 -32.07 13.20 21.27
C GLU A 390 -31.57 14.41 20.48
N ASN A 391 -31.95 15.60 20.95
CA ASN A 391 -31.65 16.84 20.26
C ASN A 391 -30.16 17.20 20.41
N GLY A 392 -29.42 17.26 19.31
CA GLY A 392 -27.98 17.61 19.29
C GLY A 392 -27.07 16.45 18.95
N TRP A 393 -27.62 15.24 18.82
CA TRP A 393 -26.91 14.04 18.37
C TRP A 393 -26.77 14.02 16.85
N ILE A 394 -25.58 13.68 16.37
CA ILE A 394 -25.21 13.66 14.95
C ILE A 394 -24.79 12.23 14.57
N LEU A 395 -25.35 11.71 13.49
CA LEU A 395 -25.02 10.37 12.98
C LEU A 395 -23.54 10.26 12.64
N SER A 396 -22.81 9.37 13.31
CA SER A 396 -21.39 9.11 13.07
C SER A 396 -21.12 7.75 12.44
N GLY A 397 -22.00 6.76 12.65
CA GLY A 397 -21.83 5.41 12.13
C GLY A 397 -23.13 4.59 12.13
N LEU A 398 -23.17 3.60 11.24
CA LEU A 398 -24.29 2.66 11.09
C LEU A 398 -23.79 1.33 10.54
N ALA A 399 -24.07 0.24 11.25
CA ALA A 399 -23.78 -1.11 10.80
C ALA A 399 -24.93 -2.07 11.12
N PHE A 400 -25.27 -2.93 10.18
CA PHE A 400 -26.22 -4.03 10.40
C PHE A 400 -25.50 -5.37 10.27
N ALA A 401 -25.77 -6.29 11.20
CA ALA A 401 -25.33 -7.68 11.10
C ALA A 401 -26.25 -8.48 10.16
N ASP A 402 -27.54 -8.12 10.14
CA ASP A 402 -28.55 -8.67 9.26
C ASP A 402 -29.67 -7.63 9.04
N GLN A 403 -30.74 -7.98 8.31
CA GLN A 403 -31.84 -7.06 7.99
C GLN A 403 -32.64 -6.57 9.21
N SER A 404 -32.39 -7.12 10.41
CA SER A 404 -33.08 -6.81 11.65
C SER A 404 -32.16 -6.20 12.70
N ALA A 405 -31.01 -6.81 12.94
CA ALA A 405 -30.07 -6.48 14.00
C ALA A 405 -29.04 -5.46 13.51
N GLY A 406 -29.04 -4.28 14.11
CA GLY A 406 -28.11 -3.21 13.75
C GLY A 406 -27.70 -2.34 14.93
N MET A 407 -26.64 -1.59 14.70
CA MET A 407 -26.07 -0.64 15.62
C MET A 407 -25.82 0.69 14.91
N LEU A 408 -26.12 1.77 15.61
CA LEU A 408 -25.97 3.14 15.17
C LEU A 408 -25.19 3.89 16.24
N THR A 409 -24.22 4.67 15.82
CA THR A 409 -23.44 5.54 16.70
C THR A 409 -23.75 7.00 16.41
N MET A 410 -23.79 7.79 17.48
CA MET A 410 -24.09 9.21 17.43
C MET A 410 -23.09 9.98 18.27
N ASP A 411 -22.58 11.07 17.72
CA ASP A 411 -21.71 12.01 18.42
C ASP A 411 -22.50 13.21 18.95
N GLU A 412 -22.06 13.78 20.06
CA GLU A 412 -22.58 15.04 20.57
C GLU A 412 -21.75 16.21 20.00
N GLN A 413 -22.41 17.20 19.39
CA GLN A 413 -21.71 18.37 18.82
C GLN A 413 -20.87 19.15 19.84
N PHE A 414 -21.22 19.10 21.13
CA PHE A 414 -20.56 19.82 22.22
C PHE A 414 -20.16 18.91 23.38
N GLY A 415 -20.12 17.60 23.16
CA GLY A 415 -19.79 16.63 24.20
C GLY A 415 -18.31 16.68 24.56
N GLU A 416 -17.99 16.59 25.85
CA GLU A 416 -16.64 16.29 26.33
C GLU A 416 -16.42 14.76 26.45
N ASN A 417 -17.40 13.95 26.03
CA ASN A 417 -17.34 12.51 26.16
C ASN A 417 -16.42 11.90 25.09
N SER A 418 -15.49 11.05 25.54
CA SER A 418 -14.60 10.28 24.65
C SER A 418 -15.30 9.15 23.90
N TRP A 419 -16.57 8.87 24.23
CA TRP A 419 -17.31 7.72 23.72
C TRP A 419 -18.59 8.16 23.01
N PRO A 420 -18.98 7.49 21.92
CA PRO A 420 -20.20 7.83 21.20
C PRO A 420 -21.41 7.28 21.94
N HIS A 421 -22.59 7.83 21.68
CA HIS A 421 -23.84 7.17 22.03
C HIS A 421 -24.02 5.96 21.12
N VAL A 422 -24.28 4.80 21.72
CA VAL A 422 -24.45 3.53 21.01
C VAL A 422 -25.89 3.09 21.09
N LEU A 423 -26.56 3.02 19.95
CA LEU A 423 -27.96 2.62 19.85
C LEU A 423 -28.07 1.32 19.05
N VAL A 424 -28.95 0.43 19.49
CA VAL A 424 -29.21 -0.84 18.81
C VAL A 424 -30.65 -0.96 18.35
N THR A 425 -30.85 -1.71 17.28
CA THR A 425 -32.15 -2.07 16.72
C THR A 425 -32.23 -3.57 16.48
N GLU A 426 -33.41 -4.15 16.67
CA GLU A 426 -33.73 -5.55 16.34
C GLU A 426 -34.88 -5.62 15.32
N ASN A 427 -35.21 -4.49 14.69
CA ASN A 427 -36.32 -4.36 13.76
C ASN A 427 -35.96 -3.50 12.54
N GLY A 428 -34.72 -3.61 12.08
CA GLY A 428 -34.27 -2.97 10.84
C GLY A 428 -34.25 -1.44 10.94
N GLY A 429 -34.10 -0.88 12.14
CA GLY A 429 -34.07 0.57 12.34
C GLY A 429 -35.43 1.24 12.53
N ALA A 430 -36.53 0.49 12.62
CA ALA A 430 -37.84 1.07 12.93
C ALA A 430 -37.91 1.66 14.35
N SER A 431 -37.08 1.14 15.27
CA SER A 431 -36.86 1.73 16.60
C SER A 431 -35.46 1.42 17.10
N PHE A 432 -34.92 2.32 17.92
CA PHE A 432 -33.61 2.19 18.53
C PHE A 432 -33.70 2.27 20.06
N ALA A 433 -32.79 1.56 20.72
CA ALA A 433 -32.57 1.65 22.16
C ALA A 433 -31.09 1.90 22.43
N GLU A 434 -30.78 2.89 23.26
CA GLU A 434 -29.41 3.15 23.70
C GLU A 434 -28.91 2.04 24.63
N ILE A 435 -27.63 1.69 24.49
CA ILE A 435 -26.92 0.75 25.34
C ILE A 435 -25.61 1.37 25.82
N GLU A 436 -25.05 0.81 26.88
CA GLU A 436 -23.74 1.18 27.40
C GLU A 436 -22.75 0.05 27.12
N LEU A 437 -21.63 0.37 26.48
CA LEU A 437 -20.51 -0.55 26.31
C LEU A 437 -19.58 -0.48 27.54
N PRO A 438 -18.75 -1.51 27.78
CA PRO A 438 -17.87 -1.54 28.96
C PRO A 438 -16.66 -0.62 28.79
N TRP A 439 -16.90 0.69 28.75
CA TRP A 439 -15.89 1.72 28.47
C TRP A 439 -14.73 1.71 29.47
N ASP A 440 -14.98 1.31 30.71
CA ASP A 440 -13.98 1.18 31.78
C ASP A 440 -13.00 0.02 31.56
N THR A 441 -13.30 -0.89 30.62
CA THR A 441 -12.44 -2.02 30.27
C THR A 441 -11.58 -1.78 29.03
N VAL A 442 -11.84 -0.68 28.30
CA VAL A 442 -11.07 -0.31 27.11
C VAL A 442 -9.66 0.14 27.52
N SER A 443 -8.66 -0.21 26.71
CA SER A 443 -7.26 0.17 26.94
C SER A 443 -7.08 1.69 27.11
N GLU A 444 -6.21 2.11 28.04
CA GLU A 444 -5.86 3.53 28.27
C GLU A 444 -5.25 4.20 27.02
N GLU A 445 -4.75 3.40 26.06
CA GLU A 445 -4.23 3.89 24.78
C GLU A 445 -5.33 4.40 23.83
N VAL A 446 -6.58 4.00 24.05
CA VAL A 446 -7.73 4.45 23.25
C VAL A 446 -8.32 5.70 23.90
N MET A 447 -7.95 6.87 23.38
CA MET A 447 -8.40 8.16 23.94
C MET A 447 -9.86 8.48 23.65
N PHE A 448 -10.38 8.01 22.52
CA PHE A 448 -11.77 8.15 22.10
C PHE A 448 -12.11 7.13 21.01
N LEU A 449 -13.41 6.87 20.86
CA LEU A 449 -14.03 6.19 19.72
C LEU A 449 -15.23 7.03 19.32
N ASN A 450 -15.61 7.04 18.05
CA ASN A 450 -16.71 7.89 17.60
C ASN A 450 -17.69 7.18 16.68
N LYS A 451 -17.33 6.04 16.10
CA LYS A 451 -18.22 5.36 15.15
C LYS A 451 -18.18 3.85 15.22
N VAL A 452 -19.28 3.24 14.79
CA VAL A 452 -19.31 1.82 14.43
C VAL A 452 -18.73 1.62 13.03
N ASP A 453 -17.69 0.80 12.94
CA ASP A 453 -17.06 0.39 11.69
C ASP A 453 -17.75 -0.87 11.13
N SER A 454 -18.01 -1.86 12.00
CA SER A 454 -18.65 -3.11 11.59
C SER A 454 -19.42 -3.76 12.73
N LEU A 455 -20.46 -4.51 12.35
CA LEU A 455 -21.22 -5.39 13.24
C LEU A 455 -21.49 -6.70 12.48
N LYS A 456 -21.02 -7.81 13.02
CA LYS A 456 -21.21 -9.16 12.44
C LYS A 456 -21.87 -10.08 13.45
N TYR A 457 -22.62 -11.07 12.99
CA TYR A 457 -23.20 -12.11 13.84
C TYR A 457 -22.82 -13.49 13.32
N GLU A 458 -21.98 -14.20 14.08
CA GLU A 458 -21.43 -15.49 13.68
C GLU A 458 -21.44 -16.46 14.86
N ASN A 459 -21.88 -17.70 14.61
CA ASN A 459 -21.86 -18.78 15.61
C ASN A 459 -22.53 -18.43 16.95
N GLY A 460 -23.56 -17.58 16.93
CA GLY A 460 -24.28 -17.16 18.13
C GLY A 460 -23.68 -15.96 18.87
N VAL A 461 -22.68 -15.30 18.29
CA VAL A 461 -21.93 -14.19 18.89
C VAL A 461 -21.94 -12.99 17.94
N TYR A 462 -22.24 -11.82 18.48
CA TYR A 462 -22.02 -10.53 17.84
C TYR A 462 -20.57 -10.11 18.00
N TYR A 463 -19.98 -9.64 16.91
CA TYR A 463 -18.66 -9.03 16.83
C TYR A 463 -18.84 -7.58 16.39
N LEU A 464 -18.42 -6.65 17.23
CA LEU A 464 -18.53 -5.22 17.00
C LEU A 464 -17.13 -4.63 16.91
N THR A 465 -16.88 -3.84 15.87
CA THR A 465 -15.70 -2.98 15.79
C THR A 465 -16.14 -1.53 15.85
N LEU A 466 -15.60 -0.78 16.81
CA LEU A 466 -15.70 0.68 16.85
C LEU A 466 -14.37 1.29 16.43
N GLY A 467 -14.42 2.42 15.73
CA GLY A 467 -13.25 3.15 15.24
C GLY A 467 -13.28 4.64 15.61
N GLN A 468 -12.20 5.31 15.23
CA GLN A 468 -12.03 6.78 15.33
C GLN A 468 -12.40 7.51 14.03
N GLY A 469 -12.80 6.77 13.00
CA GLY A 469 -13.11 7.30 11.67
C GLY A 469 -11.98 8.15 11.10
N GLU A 470 -12.32 9.32 10.57
CA GLU A 470 -11.35 10.23 9.94
C GLU A 470 -10.40 10.91 10.95
N TYR A 471 -10.65 10.75 12.25
CA TYR A 471 -9.88 11.42 13.30
C TYR A 471 -8.69 10.60 13.81
N GLY A 472 -8.62 9.32 13.46
CA GLY A 472 -7.55 8.44 13.90
C GLY A 472 -7.74 7.00 13.44
N ASN A 473 -6.72 6.19 13.68
CA ASN A 473 -6.60 4.83 13.16
C ASN A 473 -6.82 3.75 14.23
N LYS A 474 -7.11 4.13 15.49
CA LYS A 474 -7.37 3.13 16.53
C LYS A 474 -8.77 2.55 16.39
N LYS A 475 -8.83 1.22 16.51
CA LYS A 475 -10.04 0.40 16.52
C LYS A 475 -10.13 -0.41 17.80
N ALA A 476 -11.35 -0.71 18.22
CA ALA A 476 -11.63 -1.54 19.39
C ALA A 476 -12.70 -2.59 19.05
N ASP A 477 -12.38 -3.84 19.36
CA ASP A 477 -13.28 -4.98 19.15
C ASP A 477 -14.00 -5.35 20.45
N PHE A 478 -15.30 -5.62 20.30
CA PHE A 478 -16.17 -6.09 21.36
C PHE A 478 -16.94 -7.33 20.94
N THR A 479 -17.28 -8.20 21.88
CA THR A 479 -18.16 -9.35 21.64
C THR A 479 -19.34 -9.40 22.59
N SER A 480 -20.46 -9.94 22.11
CA SER A 480 -21.62 -10.27 22.96
C SER A 480 -22.44 -11.44 22.38
N THR A 481 -23.21 -12.12 23.23
CA THR A 481 -24.25 -13.08 22.77
C THR A 481 -25.65 -12.46 22.69
N ASP A 482 -25.79 -11.20 23.13
CA ASP A 482 -27.02 -10.42 23.12
C ASP A 482 -26.69 -9.01 22.63
N LEU A 483 -27.42 -8.54 21.62
CA LEU A 483 -27.19 -7.22 21.01
C LEU A 483 -27.36 -6.09 22.05
N LYS A 484 -28.27 -6.27 23.01
CA LYS A 484 -28.63 -5.22 23.97
C LYS A 484 -27.79 -5.19 25.24
N SER A 485 -27.02 -6.24 25.53
CA SER A 485 -26.33 -6.36 26.81
C SER A 485 -25.18 -7.36 26.76
N GLY A 486 -24.30 -7.34 27.77
CA GLY A 486 -23.28 -8.38 27.93
C GLY A 486 -22.04 -8.21 27.03
N TRP A 487 -21.87 -7.03 26.43
CA TRP A 487 -20.68 -6.67 25.66
C TRP A 487 -19.41 -6.76 26.49
N LYS A 488 -18.34 -7.26 25.88
CA LYS A 488 -17.01 -7.37 26.45
C LYS A 488 -15.99 -6.79 25.49
N PHE A 489 -15.06 -6.00 26.01
CA PHE A 489 -13.88 -5.57 25.26
C PHE A 489 -12.95 -6.76 25.06
N GLU A 490 -12.48 -6.97 23.83
CA GLU A 490 -11.51 -8.02 23.48
C GLU A 490 -10.12 -7.44 23.32
N LYS A 491 -9.96 -6.47 22.42
CA LYS A 491 -8.68 -5.84 22.09
C LYS A 491 -8.86 -4.49 21.42
N SER A 492 -7.78 -3.72 21.39
CA SER A 492 -7.63 -2.52 20.56
C SER A 492 -6.41 -2.66 19.66
N TYR A 493 -6.49 -2.14 18.44
CA TYR A 493 -5.43 -2.23 17.44
C TYR A 493 -5.42 -0.99 16.55
N ILE A 494 -4.36 -0.84 15.74
CA ILE A 494 -4.31 0.13 14.66
C ILE A 494 -4.90 -0.54 13.42
N GLY A 495 -5.89 0.08 12.80
CA GLY A 495 -6.47 -0.40 11.55
C GLY A 495 -6.23 0.59 10.41
N THR A 496 -6.35 0.11 9.18
CA THR A 496 -6.25 0.93 7.98
C THR A 496 -7.38 1.95 7.97
N VAL A 497 -7.03 3.17 7.57
CA VAL A 497 -7.96 4.29 7.38
C VAL A 497 -7.68 4.92 6.03
N HIS A 498 -8.69 5.52 5.42
CA HIS A 498 -8.50 6.26 4.18
C HIS A 498 -7.49 7.40 4.40
N LEU A 499 -6.44 7.42 3.59
CA LEU A 499 -5.43 8.48 3.62
C LEU A 499 -5.74 9.58 2.61
N ASN A 500 -5.72 10.81 3.11
CA ASN A 500 -5.78 12.00 2.27
C ASN A 500 -4.55 12.07 1.36
N GLY A 501 -4.76 11.96 0.05
CA GLY A 501 -3.73 12.18 -0.97
C GLY A 501 -3.24 13.63 -1.07
#